data_AF-A0A956TSQ4-F1
#
_entry.id   AF-A0A956TSQ4-F1
#
_cell.length_a   1.000
_cell.length_b   1.000
_cell.length_c   1.000
_cell.angle_alpha   90.00
_cell.angle_beta   90.00
_cell.angle_gamma   90.00
#
_symmetry.space_group_name_H-M   'P 1'
#
loop_
_entity.id
_entity.type
_entity.pdbx_description
1 polymer ?
#
loop_
_entity_poly.entity_id
_entity_poly.type
_entity_poly.pdbx_seq_one_letter_code
_entity_poly.pdbx_strand_id
1 'polypeptide(L)'
;MTETATATGNPGILRRHAEDQFAEELAELSRVDKKQRPPNWKLSPSAVSLYILGGELDNGFKISPKYIGRERVVEIAVATLATDRALL
;
A
#
# COMPACT_ATOMS: atom_id res chain seq x y z
N MET A 1 -1.74 6.38 35.61
CA MET A 1 -1.79 5.14 34.82
C MET A 1 -1.47 5.53 33.38
N THR A 2 -0.20 5.50 33.00
CA THR A 2 0.23 5.78 31.62
C THR A 2 1.16 4.64 31.23
N GLU A 3 0.60 3.66 30.54
CA GLU A 3 1.32 2.49 30.04
C GLU A 3 2.06 2.92 28.77
N THR A 4 3.38 2.95 28.84
CA THR A 4 4.29 3.21 27.72
C THR A 4 4.23 2.03 26.76
N ALA A 5 3.64 2.25 25.57
CA ALA A 5 3.63 1.27 24.49
C ALA A 5 5.07 0.93 24.08
N THR A 6 5.44 -0.34 24.27
CA THR A 6 6.77 -0.88 24.03
C THR A 6 6.96 -1.11 22.52
N ALA A 7 7.83 -0.33 21.89
CA ALA A 7 8.23 -0.55 20.51
C ALA A 7 9.11 -1.83 20.42
N THR A 8 8.50 -2.96 20.05
CA THR A 8 9.25 -4.19 19.71
C THR A 8 9.93 -3.97 18.36
N GLY A 9 11.21 -3.59 18.38
CA GLY A 9 12.07 -3.49 17.19
C GLY A 9 13.18 -4.53 17.27
N ASN A 10 13.27 -5.42 16.27
CA ASN A 10 14.36 -6.38 16.14
C ASN A 10 15.69 -5.61 15.93
N PRO A 11 16.72 -5.77 16.78
CA PRO A 11 17.91 -4.90 16.82
C PRO A 11 18.82 -4.94 15.57
N GLY A 12 18.47 -5.71 14.53
CA GLY A 12 19.19 -5.76 13.25
C GLY A 12 18.51 -5.04 12.08
N ILE A 13 17.32 -4.45 12.26
CA ILE A 13 16.55 -3.84 11.17
C ILE A 13 16.74 -2.32 11.17
N LEU A 14 17.58 -1.82 10.26
CA LEU A 14 17.83 -0.38 10.07
C LEU A 14 16.65 0.36 9.44
N ARG A 15 15.83 -0.32 8.63
CA ARG A 15 14.56 0.20 8.07
C ARG A 15 13.53 -0.92 8.02
N ARG A 16 12.34 -0.67 8.56
CA ARG A 16 11.20 -1.61 8.47
C ARG A 16 10.77 -1.81 7.02
N HIS A 17 10.18 -2.95 6.71
CA HIS A 17 9.56 -3.16 5.41
C HIS A 17 8.43 -2.14 5.20
N ALA A 18 8.18 -1.75 3.95
CA ALA A 18 7.12 -0.79 3.65
C ALA A 18 5.74 -1.27 4.13
N GLU A 19 5.48 -2.58 4.05
CA GLU A 19 4.23 -3.17 4.54
C GLU A 19 4.04 -3.01 6.06
N ASP A 20 5.13 -3.10 6.83
CA ASP A 20 5.10 -2.89 8.28
C ASP A 20 5.05 -1.40 8.65
N GLN A 21 5.79 -0.57 7.89
CA GLN A 21 5.86 0.86 8.13
C GLN A 21 4.54 1.57 7.82
N PHE A 22 3.84 1.12 6.77
CA PHE A 22 2.59 1.71 6.29
C PHE A 22 1.39 0.78 6.48
N ALA A 23 1.45 -0.08 7.49
CA ALA A 23 0.40 -1.04 7.81
C ALA A 23 -0.97 -0.37 8.03
N GLU A 24 -0.99 0.81 8.66
CA GLU A 24 -2.21 1.59 8.87
C GLU A 24 -2.81 2.10 7.56
N GLU A 25 -1.99 2.68 6.67
CA GLU A 25 -2.43 3.14 5.35
C GLU A 25 -3.00 1.98 4.53
N LEU A 26 -2.33 0.82 4.56
CA LEU A 26 -2.78 -0.40 3.86
C LEU A 26 -4.09 -0.95 4.45
N ALA A 27 -4.26 -0.91 5.77
CA ALA A 27 -5.48 -1.36 6.42
C ALA A 27 -6.67 -0.48 6.03
N GLU A 28 -6.50 0.85 6.06
CA GLU A 28 -7.57 1.77 5.71
C GLU A 28 -7.91 1.69 4.22
N LEU A 29 -6.89 1.63 3.37
CA LEU A 29 -7.05 1.42 1.94
C LEU A 29 -7.81 0.11 1.64
N SER A 30 -7.52 -0.97 2.36
CA SER A 30 -8.22 -2.24 2.20
C SER A 30 -9.70 -2.18 2.62
N ARG A 31 -10.05 -1.35 3.62
CA ARG A 31 -11.46 -1.14 4.03
C ARG A 31 -12.28 -0.42 2.97
N VAL A 32 -11.69 0.56 2.29
CA VAL A 32 -12.40 1.35 1.27
C VAL A 32 -12.33 0.71 -0.12
N ASP A 33 -11.36 -0.19 -0.37
CA ASP A 33 -11.19 -0.86 -1.65
C ASP A 33 -12.29 -1.90 -1.94
N LYS A 34 -13.28 -1.46 -2.72
CA LYS A 34 -14.43 -2.27 -3.19
C LYS A 34 -14.28 -2.80 -4.62
N LYS A 35 -13.14 -2.56 -5.27
CA LYS A 35 -12.94 -2.91 -6.69
C LYS A 35 -12.52 -4.37 -6.85
N GLN A 36 -12.62 -4.87 -8.08
CA GLN A 36 -12.21 -6.24 -8.40
C GLN A 36 -10.71 -6.44 -8.12
N ARG A 37 -10.39 -7.57 -7.48
CA ARG A 37 -9.03 -7.97 -7.13
C ARG A 37 -8.61 -9.15 -8.01
N PRO A 38 -7.46 -9.08 -8.68
CA PRO A 38 -6.86 -10.23 -9.34
C PRO A 38 -6.61 -11.38 -8.35
N PRO A 39 -6.47 -12.63 -8.84
CA PRO A 39 -6.11 -13.75 -7.99
C PRO A 39 -4.79 -13.50 -7.25
N ASN A 40 -4.72 -13.91 -5.98
CA ASN A 40 -3.57 -13.72 -5.08
C ASN A 40 -3.26 -12.27 -4.67
N TRP A 41 -4.14 -11.31 -4.96
CA TRP A 41 -3.97 -9.92 -4.54
C TRP A 41 -4.86 -9.57 -3.36
N LYS A 42 -4.30 -8.85 -2.38
CA LYS A 42 -5.05 -8.32 -1.23
C LYS A 42 -5.77 -7.00 -1.54
N LEU A 43 -5.31 -6.28 -2.57
CA LEU A 43 -5.80 -4.96 -2.98
C LEU A 43 -6.10 -4.96 -4.49
N SER A 44 -7.01 -4.10 -4.92
CA SER A 44 -7.26 -3.86 -6.35
C SER A 44 -6.12 -3.07 -7.01
N PRO A 45 -5.96 -3.14 -8.33
CA PRO A 45 -4.97 -2.36 -9.07
C PRO A 45 -5.06 -0.86 -8.79
N SER A 46 -6.28 -0.29 -8.72
CA SER A 46 -6.45 1.12 -8.38
C SER A 46 -5.99 1.43 -6.95
N ALA A 47 -6.27 0.55 -5.99
CA ALA A 47 -5.83 0.74 -4.61
C ALA A 47 -4.30 0.72 -4.53
N VAL A 48 -3.63 -0.20 -5.24
CA VAL A 48 -2.16 -0.25 -5.30
C VAL A 48 -1.58 1.03 -5.91
N SER A 49 -2.17 1.57 -6.98
CA SER A 49 -1.73 2.85 -7.54
C SER A 49 -1.86 3.99 -6.52
N LEU A 50 -2.98 4.06 -5.78
CA LEU A 50 -3.21 5.08 -4.76
C LEU A 50 -2.23 4.95 -3.57
N TYR A 51 -1.88 3.73 -3.18
CA TYR A 51 -0.83 3.47 -2.19
C TYR A 51 0.53 4.01 -2.61
N ILE A 52 0.88 3.87 -3.89
CA ILE A 52 2.19 4.28 -4.42
C ILE A 52 2.26 5.79 -4.66
N LEU A 53 1.23 6.33 -5.30
CA LEU A 53 1.18 7.73 -5.74
C LEU A 53 0.71 8.68 -4.63
N GLY A 54 0.11 8.14 -3.56
CA GLY A 54 -0.51 8.92 -2.52
C GLY A 54 -1.83 9.56 -2.97
N GLY A 55 -2.56 10.10 -2.01
CA GLY A 55 -3.86 10.72 -2.26
C GLY A 55 -4.73 10.72 -1.02
N GLU A 56 -5.99 11.07 -1.19
CA GLU A 56 -6.98 11.06 -0.12
C GLU A 56 -8.05 10.01 -0.44
N LEU A 57 -8.38 9.20 0.55
CA LEU A 57 -9.46 8.20 0.48
C LEU A 57 -10.82 8.88 0.73
N ASP A 58 -11.91 8.24 0.31
CA ASP A 58 -13.28 8.77 0.44
C ASP A 58 -13.69 9.07 1.89
N ASN A 59 -13.03 8.45 2.87
CA ASN A 59 -13.21 8.66 4.30
C ASN A 59 -12.37 9.83 4.87
N GLY A 60 -11.63 10.55 4.03
CA GLY A 60 -10.73 11.65 4.41
C GLY A 60 -9.34 11.23 4.89
N PHE A 61 -9.02 9.93 4.86
CA PHE A 61 -7.69 9.45 5.25
C PHE A 61 -6.66 9.73 4.14
N LYS A 62 -5.49 10.27 4.53
CA LYS A 62 -4.43 10.65 3.59
C LYS A 62 -3.35 9.58 3.49
N ILE A 63 -3.08 9.14 2.28
CA ILE A 63 -1.98 8.23 1.95
C ILE A 63 -0.79 9.05 1.47
N SER A 64 0.37 8.78 2.08
CA SER A 64 1.61 9.44 1.74
C SER A 64 2.16 8.95 0.38
N PRO A 65 2.59 9.84 -0.52
CA PRO A 65 3.19 9.44 -1.79
C PRO A 65 4.54 8.76 -1.55
N LYS A 66 4.71 7.53 -2.06
CA LYS A 66 5.97 6.76 -1.99
C LYS A 66 6.79 6.90 -3.26
N TYR A 67 6.15 7.24 -4.37
CA TYR A 67 6.80 7.49 -5.64
C TYR A 67 6.55 8.93 -6.08
N ILE A 68 7.64 9.67 -6.28
CA ILE A 68 7.60 11.02 -6.85
C ILE A 68 8.13 10.93 -8.28
N GLY A 69 7.24 10.99 -9.26
CA GLY A 69 7.60 10.83 -10.67
C GLY A 69 6.38 10.74 -11.58
N ARG A 70 6.53 10.08 -12.74
CA ARG A 70 5.44 9.95 -13.72
C ARG A 70 4.45 8.87 -13.28
N GLU A 71 3.24 9.29 -12.91
CA GLU A 71 2.10 8.41 -12.58
C GLU A 71 1.91 7.29 -13.60
N ARG A 72 2.02 7.63 -14.89
CA ARG A 72 1.86 6.66 -15.98
C ARG A 72 2.79 5.44 -15.87
N VAL A 73 3.97 5.58 -15.28
CA VAL A 73 4.90 4.45 -15.06
C VAL A 73 4.32 3.48 -14.04
N VAL A 74 3.73 3.99 -12.96
CA VAL A 74 3.09 3.18 -11.91
C VAL A 74 1.88 2.45 -12.48
N GLU A 75 1.03 3.15 -13.23
CA GLU A 75 -0.15 2.54 -13.87
C GLU A 75 0.22 1.38 -14.80
N ILE A 76 1.23 1.57 -15.66
CA ILE A 76 1.68 0.53 -16.60
C ILE A 76 2.23 -0.67 -15.83
N ALA A 77 3.04 -0.44 -14.79
CA ALA A 77 3.58 -1.51 -13.95
C ALA A 77 2.45 -2.31 -13.27
N VAL A 78 1.50 -1.60 -12.65
CA VAL A 78 0.34 -2.20 -11.98
C VAL A 78 -0.53 -2.99 -12.97
N ALA A 79 -0.83 -2.44 -14.14
CA ALA A 79 -1.61 -3.12 -15.17
C ALA A 79 -0.92 -4.39 -15.69
N THR A 80 0.40 -4.34 -15.87
CA THR A 80 1.21 -5.49 -16.31
C THR A 80 1.18 -6.62 -15.27
N LEU A 81 1.34 -6.28 -13.99
CA LEU A 81 1.28 -7.23 -12.88
C LEU A 81 -0.13 -7.82 -12.69
N ALA A 82 -1.16 -7.01 -12.91
CA ALA A 82 -2.55 -7.43 -12.75
C ALA A 82 -3.05 -8.36 -13.88
N THR A 83 -2.48 -8.25 -15.09
CA THR A 83 -3.05 -8.91 -16.28
C THR A 83 -2.40 -10.25 -16.62
N ASP A 84 -1.05 -10.39 -16.63
CA ASP A 84 -0.50 -11.57 -17.36
C ASP A 84 0.99 -11.96 -17.19
N ARG A 85 1.76 -11.48 -16.20
CA ARG A 85 3.23 -11.78 -16.22
C ARG A 85 3.94 -12.15 -14.92
N ALA A 86 3.20 -12.49 -13.86
CA ALA A 86 3.79 -12.91 -12.58
C ALA A 86 3.09 -14.11 -11.92
N LEU A 87 2.08 -14.72 -12.57
CA LEU A 87 1.30 -15.85 -12.02
C LEU A 87 1.44 -17.16 -12.82
N LEU A 88 2.33 -17.20 -13.82
CA LEU A 88 2.83 -18.43 -14.45
C LEU A 88 4.23 -18.74 -13.93
#